data_AF-A0A9D2MFK6-F1
#
_entry.id   AF-A0A9D2MFK6-F1
#
_cell.length_a   1.000
_cell.length_b   1.000
_cell.length_c   1.000
_cell.angle_alpha   90.00
_cell.angle_beta   90.00
_cell.angle_gamma   90.00
#
_symmetry.space_group_name_H-M   'P 1'
#
loop_
_entity.id
_entity.type
_entity.pdbx_description
1 polymer ?
#
loop_
_entity_poly.entity_id
_entity_poly.type
_entity_poly.pdbx_seq_one_letter_code
_entity_poly.pdbx_strand_id
1 'polypeptide(L)' 'LRALIEGLPGRERQLILLRYGLAGQPPLTQLETAQLLGISRSYVSRLETHALRLLRQGWGE' A
#
# COMPACT_ATOMS: atom_id res chain seq x y z
N LEU A 1 -5.61 10.64 -8.15
CA LEU A 1 -4.66 9.61 -7.64
C LEU A 1 -3.90 10.06 -6.38
N ARG A 2 -3.13 11.16 -6.40
CA ARG A 2 -2.35 11.60 -5.23
C ARG A 2 -3.20 11.84 -3.97
N ALA A 3 -4.30 12.57 -4.11
CA ALA A 3 -5.24 12.83 -3.00
C ALA A 3 -5.83 11.54 -2.38
N LEU A 4 -6.15 10.55 -3.22
CA LEU A 4 -6.66 9.25 -2.75
C LEU A 4 -5.63 8.49 -1.92
N ILE A 5 -4.35 8.53 -2.34
CA ILE A 5 -3.25 7.90 -1.61
C ILE A 5 -2.97 8.66 -0.30
N GLU A 6 -3.06 10.00 -0.30
CA GLU A 6 -2.90 10.83 0.89
C GLU A 6 -3.99 10.56 1.94
N GLY A 7 -5.22 10.25 1.50
CA GLY A 7 -6.35 9.85 2.34
C GLY A 7 -6.27 8.43 2.93
N LEU A 8 -5.31 7.60 2.51
CA LEU A 8 -5.10 6.30 3.15
C LEU A 8 -4.50 6.46 4.56
N PRO A 9 -4.83 5.55 5.50
CA PRO A 9 -4.13 5.50 6.78
C PRO A 9 -2.62 5.33 6.57
N GLY A 10 -1.81 5.86 7.49
CA GLY A 10 -0.37 6.00 7.28
C GLY A 10 0.36 4.69 6.93
N ARG A 11 -0.08 3.56 7.50
CA ARG A 11 0.53 2.25 7.27
C ARG A 11 0.20 1.68 5.88
N GLU A 12 -1.05 1.75 5.47
CA GLU A 12 -1.54 1.41 4.13
C GLU A 12 -0.92 2.30 3.06
N ARG A 13 -0.81 3.60 3.34
CA ARG A 13 -0.15 4.55 2.45
C ARG A 13 1.30 4.17 2.22
N GLN A 14 2.07 3.94 3.30
CA GLN A 14 3.47 3.51 3.20
C GLN A 14 3.59 2.20 2.39
N LEU A 15 2.70 1.23 2.65
CA LEU A 15 2.69 -0.04 1.95
C LEU A 15 2.39 0.12 0.46
N ILE A 16 1.40 0.93 0.07
CA ILE A 16 1.06 1.18 -1.34
C ILE A 16 2.19 1.89 -2.08
N LEU A 17 2.83 2.88 -1.44
CA LEU A 17 3.98 3.58 -2.03
C LEU A 17 5.12 2.60 -2.36
N LEU A 18 5.43 1.66 -1.46
CA LEU A 18 6.46 0.64 -1.67
C LEU A 18 6.05 -0.42 -2.71
N ARG A 19 4.84 -0.97 -2.58
CA ARG A 19 4.34 -2.06 -3.45
C ARG A 19 4.22 -1.67 -4.91
N TYR A 20 3.90 -0.40 -5.18
CA TYR A 20 3.64 0.10 -6.52
C TYR A 20 4.69 1.10 -7.01
N GLY A 21 5.78 1.31 -6.27
CA GLY A 21 6.89 2.17 -6.69
C GLY A 21 6.54 3.66 -6.82
N LEU A 22 5.53 4.11 -6.08
CA LEU A 22 4.96 5.47 -6.23
C LEU A 22 5.78 6.56 -5.53
N ALA A 23 6.92 6.19 -4.92
CA ALA A 23 7.86 7.14 -4.30
C ALA A 23 9.22 7.21 -5.04
N GLY A 24 9.29 6.71 -6.28
CA GLY A 24 10.49 6.78 -7.12
C GLY A 24 11.40 5.55 -7.05
N GLN A 25 11.14 4.61 -6.15
CA GLN A 25 11.76 3.28 -6.16
C GLN A 25 11.01 2.31 -7.08
N PRO A 26 11.66 1.23 -7.56
CA PRO A 26 10.98 0.11 -8.19
C PRO A 26 9.91 -0.50 -7.26
N PRO A 27 8.81 -1.05 -7.81
CA PRO A 27 7.79 -1.73 -7.03
C PRO A 27 8.38 -2.95 -6.33
N LEU A 28 8.09 -3.11 -5.04
CA LEU A 28 8.51 -4.28 -4.25
C LEU A 28 7.39 -5.31 -4.24
N THR A 29 7.73 -6.61 -4.21
CA THR A 29 6.78 -7.71 -3.95
C THR A 29 6.22 -7.64 -2.52
N GLN A 30 5.15 -8.39 -2.24
CA GLN A 30 4.63 -8.51 -0.86
C GLN A 30 5.67 -9.08 0.10
N LEU A 31 6.53 -10.00 -0.36
CA LEU A 31 7.58 -10.61 0.46
C LEU A 31 8.69 -9.61 0.77
N GLU A 32 9.18 -8.88 -0.23
CA GLU A 32 10.20 -7.84 -0.04
C GLU A 32 9.67 -6.70 0.84
N THR A 33 8.42 -6.29 0.64
CA THR A 33 7.76 -5.28 1.49
C THR A 33 7.64 -5.79 2.93
N ALA A 34 7.30 -7.07 3.13
CA ALA A 34 7.20 -7.68 4.44
C ALA A 34 8.55 -7.70 5.18
N GLN A 35 9.62 -8.07 4.47
CA GLN A 35 10.99 -8.03 4.99
C GLN A 35 11.40 -6.61 5.37
N LEU A 36 11.14 -5.63 4.50
CA LEU A 36 11.48 -4.22 4.75
C LEU A 36 10.72 -3.64 5.95
N LEU A 37 9.44 -3.98 6.11
CA LEU A 37 8.58 -3.46 7.18
C LEU A 37 8.63 -4.29 8.47
N GLY A 38 9.40 -5.39 8.51
CA GLY A 38 9.51 -6.26 9.68
C GLY A 38 8.18 -6.93 10.08
N ILE A 39 7.33 -7.27 9.11
CA ILE A 39 6.04 -7.94 9.35
C ILE A 39 5.87 -9.18 8.49
N SER A 40 4.85 -10.00 8.78
CA SER A 40 4.57 -11.17 7.96
C SER A 40 4.00 -10.79 6.59
N ARG A 41 4.34 -11.58 5.57
CA ARG A 41 3.77 -11.46 4.22
C ARG A 41 2.23 -11.49 4.25
N SER A 42 1.64 -12.34 5.08
CA SER A 42 0.18 -12.42 5.24
C SER A 42 -0.41 -11.12 5.81
N TYR A 43 0.32 -10.42 6.69
CA TYR A 43 -0.12 -9.13 7.18
C TYR A 43 -0.03 -8.04 6.10
N VAL A 44 1.04 -8.03 5.29
CA VAL A 44 1.12 -7.17 4.09
C VAL A 44 -0.08 -7.39 3.17
N SER A 45 -0.43 -8.65 2.89
CA SER A 45 -1.59 -8.98 2.04
C SER A 45 -2.91 -8.42 2.59
N ARG A 46 -3.13 -8.50 3.91
CA ARG A 46 -4.31 -7.90 4.55
C ARG A 46 -4.34 -6.38 4.42
N LEU A 47 -3.22 -5.71 4.70
CA LEU A 47 -3.11 -4.26 4.59
C LEU A 47 -3.30 -3.80 3.13
N GLU A 48 -2.72 -4.51 2.16
CA GLU A 48 -2.89 -4.22 0.73
C GLU A 48 -4.36 -4.35 0.31
N THR A 49 -5.03 -5.43 0.72
CA THR A 49 -6.46 -5.63 0.44
C THR A 49 -7.30 -4.50 1.03
N HIS A 50 -6.99 -4.10 2.26
CA HIS A 50 -7.68 -2.99 2.92
C HIS A 50 -7.46 -1.65 2.19
N ALA A 51 -6.22 -1.35 1.81
CA ALA A 51 -5.85 -0.14 1.09
C ALA A 51 -6.56 -0.06 -0.28
N LEU A 52 -6.54 -1.15 -1.06
CA LEU A 52 -7.20 -1.20 -2.37
C LEU A 52 -8.72 -1.02 -2.26
N ARG A 53 -9.35 -1.53 -1.19
CA ARG A 53 -10.77 -1.30 -0.92
C ARG A 53 -11.06 0.19 -0.68
N LEU A 54 -10.25 0.87 0.13
CA LEU A 54 -10.40 2.31 0.41
C LEU A 54 -10.19 3.14 -0.85
N LEU A 55 -9.14 2.84 -1.63
CA LEU A 55 -8.89 3.52 -2.91
C LEU A 55 -10.07 3.34 -3.87
N ARG A 56 -10.65 2.14 -3.96
CA ARG A 56 -11.82 1.87 -4.81
C ARG A 56 -13.05 2.65 -4.36
N GLN A 57 -13.26 2.79 -3.06
CA GLN A 57 -14.37 3.59 -2.52
C GLN A 57 -14.23 5.06 -2.91
N GLY A 58 -13.03 5.64 -2.81
CA GLY A 58 -12.78 7.02 -3.22
C GLY A 58 -12.61 7.23 -4.74
N TRP A 59 -12.49 6.19 -5.56
CA TRP A 59 -12.28 6.32 -7.01
C TRP A 59 -13.57 6.67 -7.79
N GLY A 60 -14.74 6.65 -7.12
CA GLY A 60 -16.04 6.96 -7.72
C GLY A 60 -16.78 8.15 -7.07
N GLU A 61 -16.13 8.86 -6.15
CA GLU A 61 -16.54 10.19 -5.69
C GLU A 61 -15.85 11.27 -6.52
#